data_AF-A0A836RZ09-F1
#
_entry.id   AF-A0A836RZ09-F1
#
_cell.length_a   1.000
_cell.length_b   1.000
_cell.length_c   1.000
_cell.angle_alpha   90.00
_cell.angle_beta   90.00
_cell.angle_gamma   90.00
#
_symmetry.space_group_name_H-M   'P 1'
#
loop_
_entity.id
_entity.type
_entity.pdbx_description
1 polymer ?
#
loop_
_entity_poly.entity_id
_entity_poly.type
_entity_poly.pdbx_seq_one_letter_code
_entity_poly.pdbx_strand_id
1 'polypeptide(L)'
;MHELRLLGETCTDTSHGYDPVLYGVRGEEPRILLKALDIIDAGEEYSHWILFRTNQATNAHLRRKRVSETRPYDNPVLVGYVSSVQRIPGGHVITELCDDTGCIDVAFYRETGILK
;
A
#
# COMPACT_ATOMS: atom_id res chain seq x y z
N MET A 1 20.60 19.80 4.67
CA MET A 1 20.38 19.05 3.42
C MET A 1 19.75 17.73 3.83
N HIS A 2 18.47 17.51 3.51
CA HIS A 2 17.84 16.20 3.71
C HIS A 2 17.90 15.48 2.37
N GLU A 3 18.78 14.49 2.31
CA GLU A 3 18.98 13.57 1.21
C GLU A 3 17.74 12.67 1.13
N LEU A 4 16.99 12.73 0.03
CA LEU A 4 15.89 11.81 -0.24
C LEU A 4 16.53 10.48 -0.67
N ARG A 5 16.89 9.65 0.30
CA ARG A 5 17.44 8.31 0.05
C ARG A 5 16.31 7.41 -0.46
N LEU A 6 16.29 7.15 -1.76
CA LEU A 6 15.50 6.06 -2.35
C LEU A 6 15.99 4.74 -1.74
N LEU A 7 15.22 4.15 -0.84
CA LEU A 7 15.57 2.95 -0.07
C LEU A 7 15.27 1.64 -0.81
N GLY A 8 15.43 1.60 -2.14
CA GLY A 8 15.25 0.40 -2.95
C GLY A 8 15.94 0.51 -4.29
N GLU A 9 16.36 -0.62 -4.84
CA GLU A 9 16.92 -0.73 -6.21
C GLU A 9 15.86 -0.43 -7.29
N THR A 10 14.62 -0.13 -6.91
CA THR A 10 13.47 0.12 -7.77
C THR A 10 12.74 1.39 -7.33
N CYS A 11 12.52 2.32 -8.25
CA CYS A 11 11.66 3.49 -8.03
C CYS A 11 10.20 3.07 -8.12
N THR A 12 9.44 3.15 -7.02
CA THR A 12 8.02 2.75 -7.00
C THR A 12 7.09 3.80 -7.60
N ASP A 13 7.60 5.00 -7.85
CA ASP A 13 6.78 6.16 -8.22
C ASP A 13 6.69 6.36 -9.74
N THR A 14 7.35 5.52 -10.55
CA THR A 14 7.27 5.54 -12.01
C THR A 14 6.14 4.65 -12.53
N SER A 15 5.36 5.17 -13.47
CA SER A 15 4.33 4.41 -14.17
C SER A 15 4.97 3.43 -15.14
N HIS A 16 4.47 2.20 -15.18
CA HIS A 16 4.98 1.17 -16.10
C HIS A 16 3.98 0.84 -17.22
N GLY A 17 2.90 1.61 -17.33
CA GLY A 17 1.90 1.49 -18.39
C GLY A 17 2.20 2.41 -19.57
N TYR A 18 1.33 2.38 -20.59
CA TYR A 18 1.31 3.37 -21.68
C TYR A 18 0.56 4.65 -21.29
N ASP A 19 0.46 4.93 -19.99
CA ASP A 19 -0.28 6.07 -19.45
C ASP A 19 0.56 7.36 -19.56
N PRO A 20 -0.10 8.53 -19.67
CA PRO A 20 0.63 9.80 -19.83
C PRO A 20 1.29 10.30 -18.53
N VAL A 21 1.19 9.53 -17.44
CA VAL A 21 1.78 9.89 -16.15
C VAL A 21 3.23 9.41 -16.15
N LEU A 22 4.17 10.33 -15.92
CA LEU A 22 5.60 9.99 -15.85
C LEU A 22 5.96 9.41 -14.48
N TYR A 23 5.62 10.15 -13.42
CA TYR A 23 5.75 9.73 -12.04
C TYR A 23 4.75 10.46 -11.14
N GLY A 24 4.58 9.97 -9.91
CA GLY A 24 3.73 10.62 -8.91
C GLY A 24 4.43 10.74 -7.55
N VAL A 25 4.71 11.97 -7.10
CA VAL A 25 5.27 12.23 -5.76
C VAL A 25 4.14 12.47 -4.75
N ARG A 26 4.21 11.80 -3.61
CA ARG A 26 3.24 11.95 -2.50
C ARG A 26 3.88 12.69 -1.32
N GLY A 27 3.09 13.53 -0.66
CA GLY A 27 3.56 14.30 0.49
C GLY A 27 2.46 15.20 1.07
N GLU A 28 2.73 15.74 2.25
CA GLU A 28 1.76 16.54 3.01
C GLU A 28 1.87 18.04 2.71
N GLU A 29 3.06 18.50 2.30
CA GLU A 29 3.37 19.92 2.12
C GLU A 29 3.58 20.25 0.63
N PRO A 30 2.73 21.10 0.00
CA PRO A 30 2.85 21.45 -1.41
C PRO A 30 4.21 22.04 -1.80
N ARG A 31 4.83 22.84 -0.91
CA ARG A 31 6.14 23.45 -1.18
C ARG A 31 7.26 22.41 -1.30
N ILE A 32 7.16 21.29 -0.58
CA ILE A 32 8.12 20.20 -0.67
C ILE A 32 7.91 19.43 -1.98
N LEU A 33 6.64 19.20 -2.35
CA LEU A 33 6.29 18.53 -3.60
C LEU A 33 6.75 19.31 -4.84
N LEU A 34 6.62 20.63 -4.83
CA LEU A 34 7.11 21.46 -5.94
C LEU A 34 8.63 21.41 -6.09
N LYS A 35 9.38 21.33 -4.98
CA LYS A 35 10.84 21.15 -5.04
C LYS A 35 11.24 19.80 -5.63
N ALA A 36 10.40 18.78 -5.52
CA ALA A 36 10.69 17.48 -6.08
C ALA A 36 10.78 17.53 -7.62
N LEU A 37 10.04 18.45 -8.28
CA LEU A 37 10.11 18.65 -9.73
C LEU A 37 11.51 19.08 -10.19
N ASP A 38 12.25 19.82 -9.35
CA ASP A 38 13.60 20.31 -9.66
C ASP A 38 14.71 19.29 -9.32
N ILE A 39 14.40 18.31 -8.47
CA ILE A 39 15.38 17.37 -7.91
C ILE A 39 15.35 16.02 -8.63
N ILE A 40 14.18 15.59 -9.06
CA ILE A 40 13.98 14.27 -9.67
C ILE A 40 14.36 14.35 -11.15
N ASP A 41 15.43 13.64 -11.51
CA ASP A 41 15.73 13.33 -12.90
C ASP A 41 14.93 12.08 -13.31
N ALA A 42 13.92 12.29 -14.15
CA ALA A 42 13.06 11.21 -14.64
C ALA A 42 13.58 10.55 -15.93
N GLY A 43 14.72 10.99 -16.47
CA GLY A 43 15.27 10.48 -17.74
C GLY A 43 14.56 10.99 -19.00
N GLU A 44 13.45 11.71 -18.86
CA GLU A 44 12.75 12.42 -19.93
C GLU A 44 12.07 13.71 -19.41
N GLU A 45 11.80 14.66 -20.31
CA GLU A 45 11.15 15.92 -19.95
C GLU A 45 9.65 15.74 -19.74
N TYR A 46 9.14 16.17 -18.59
CA TYR A 46 7.69 16.24 -18.38
C TYR A 46 7.08 17.38 -19.22
N SER A 47 5.91 17.14 -19.80
CA SER A 47 5.18 18.20 -20.52
C SER A 47 4.35 19.09 -19.58
N HIS A 48 3.78 18.52 -18.51
CA HIS A 48 2.91 19.20 -17.56
C HIS A 48 2.99 18.53 -16.18
N TRP A 49 2.61 19.25 -15.13
CA TRP A 49 2.42 18.71 -13.78
C TRP A 49 1.12 19.23 -13.16
N ILE A 50 0.52 18.45 -12.27
CA ILE A 50 -0.69 18.82 -11.53
C ILE A 50 -0.55 18.35 -10.09
N LEU A 51 -0.91 19.22 -9.14
CA LEU A 51 -0.98 18.86 -7.72
C LEU A 51 -2.43 18.47 -7.36
N PHE A 52 -2.60 17.26 -6.81
CA PHE A 52 -3.91 16.78 -6.35
C PHE A 52 -3.96 16.66 -4.83
N ARG A 53 -5.07 17.09 -4.23
CA ARG A 53 -5.45 16.67 -2.88
C ARG A 53 -6.16 15.32 -2.97
N THR A 54 -5.58 14.27 -2.41
CA THR A 54 -6.10 12.89 -2.53
C THR A 54 -6.47 12.31 -1.17
N ASN A 55 -7.21 11.20 -1.18
CA ASN A 55 -7.49 10.38 0.00
C ASN A 55 -6.45 9.25 0.20
N GLN A 56 -5.33 9.29 -0.52
CA GLN A 56 -4.28 8.27 -0.40
C GLN A 56 -3.65 8.30 1.00
N ALA A 57 -3.22 7.14 1.50
CA ALA A 57 -2.64 6.97 2.84
C ALA A 57 -3.53 7.43 4.02
N THR A 58 -4.84 7.63 3.82
CA THR A 58 -5.76 8.05 4.89
C THR A 58 -6.50 6.90 5.58
N ASN A 59 -6.38 5.67 5.09
CA ASN A 59 -7.17 4.51 5.54
C ASN A 59 -8.71 4.73 5.51
N ALA A 60 -9.20 5.69 4.71
CA ALA A 60 -10.62 6.08 4.70
C ALA A 60 -11.60 4.95 4.31
N HIS A 61 -11.09 3.90 3.66
CA HIS A 61 -11.87 2.73 3.24
C HIS A 61 -12.02 1.67 4.35
N LEU A 62 -11.23 1.75 5.43
CA LEU A 62 -11.26 0.77 6.52
C LEU A 62 -12.52 0.91 7.39
N ARG A 63 -13.11 -0.21 7.79
CA ARG A 63 -14.28 -0.25 8.68
C ARG A 63 -14.11 -1.34 9.74
N ARG A 64 -14.32 -1.02 11.02
CA ARG A 64 -14.37 -2.05 12.07
C ARG A 64 -15.60 -2.93 11.87
N LYS A 65 -15.41 -4.25 11.92
CA LYS A 65 -16.45 -5.26 11.76
C LYS A 65 -16.16 -6.46 12.67
N ARG A 66 -17.18 -7.28 12.94
CA ARG A 66 -16.99 -8.64 13.47
C ARG A 66 -16.78 -9.62 12.32
N VAL A 67 -16.18 -10.78 12.61
CA VAL A 67 -15.91 -11.81 11.61
C VAL A 67 -17.19 -12.22 10.89
N SER A 68 -18.29 -12.45 11.63
CA SER A 68 -19.59 -12.85 11.05
C SER A 68 -20.22 -11.81 10.11
N GLU A 69 -19.79 -10.55 10.17
CA GLU A 69 -20.33 -9.45 9.37
C GLU A 69 -19.49 -9.18 8.10
N THR A 70 -18.34 -9.82 7.99
CA THR A 70 -17.39 -9.60 6.89
C THR A 70 -17.88 -10.31 5.63
N ARG A 71 -17.89 -9.60 4.51
CA ARG A 71 -18.28 -10.13 3.19
C ARG A 71 -17.16 -9.90 2.18
N PRO A 72 -17.11 -10.67 1.09
CA PRO A 72 -16.25 -10.34 -0.04
C PRO A 72 -16.42 -8.88 -0.47
N TYR A 73 -15.33 -8.24 -0.88
CA TYR A 73 -15.23 -6.81 -1.24
C TYR A 73 -15.28 -5.80 -0.08
N ASP A 74 -15.31 -6.26 1.17
CA ASP A 74 -15.09 -5.38 2.33
C ASP A 74 -13.60 -5.11 2.59
N ASN A 75 -13.33 -4.00 3.28
CA ASN A 75 -12.01 -3.70 3.87
C ASN A 75 -12.13 -3.60 5.40
N PRO A 76 -12.24 -4.74 6.10
CA PRO A 76 -12.51 -4.73 7.53
C PRO A 76 -11.24 -4.49 8.37
N VAL A 77 -11.42 -3.89 9.54
CA VAL A 77 -10.47 -3.96 10.66
C VAL A 77 -11.04 -4.95 11.66
N LEU A 78 -10.41 -6.12 11.76
CA LEU A 78 -10.80 -7.21 12.63
C LEU A 78 -9.86 -7.29 13.84
N VAL A 79 -10.40 -7.70 14.98
CA VAL A 79 -9.65 -7.98 16.20
C VAL A 79 -10.09 -9.34 16.69
N GLY A 80 -9.13 -10.23 16.93
CA GLY A 80 -9.39 -11.60 17.30
C GLY A 80 -8.10 -12.31 17.70
N TYR A 81 -8.18 -13.62 17.85
CA TYR A 81 -7.04 -14.48 18.11
C TYR A 81 -6.75 -15.38 16.91
N VAL A 82 -5.47 -15.71 16.73
CA VAL A 82 -5.04 -16.65 15.69
C VAL A 82 -5.16 -18.07 16.23
N SER A 83 -5.90 -18.94 15.54
CA SER A 83 -6.06 -20.35 15.90
C SER A 83 -5.03 -21.25 15.23
N SER A 84 -4.57 -20.89 14.01
CA SER A 84 -3.62 -21.68 13.23
C SER A 84 -2.80 -20.82 12.28
N VAL A 85 -1.61 -21.31 11.91
CA VAL A 85 -0.73 -20.67 10.90
C VAL A 85 -0.13 -21.76 10.02
N GLN A 86 -0.25 -21.60 8.71
CA GLN A 86 0.28 -22.53 7.72
C GLN A 86 0.99 -21.77 6.59
N ARG A 87 2.17 -22.25 6.20
CA ARG A 87 2.88 -21.80 5.00
C ARG A 87 2.49 -22.69 3.83
N ILE A 88 2.07 -22.09 2.71
CA ILE A 88 1.69 -22.83 1.50
C ILE A 88 2.77 -22.71 0.41
N PRO A 89 2.82 -23.64 -0.56
CA PRO A 89 3.70 -23.53 -1.72
C PRO A 89 3.54 -22.16 -2.41
N GLY A 90 4.65 -21.55 -2.82
CA GLY A 90 4.68 -20.17 -3.34
C GLY A 90 5.11 -19.11 -2.30
N GLY A 91 5.21 -19.49 -1.01
CA GLY A 91 5.73 -18.61 0.05
C GLY A 91 4.67 -17.72 0.69
N HIS A 92 3.38 -18.03 0.51
CA HIS A 92 2.28 -17.36 1.19
C HIS A 92 2.02 -18.00 2.55
N VAL A 93 1.44 -17.24 3.47
CA VAL A 93 1.00 -17.71 4.79
C VAL A 93 -0.50 -17.57 4.87
N ILE A 94 -1.20 -18.63 5.26
CA ILE A 94 -2.62 -18.57 5.62
C ILE A 94 -2.72 -18.77 7.13
N THR A 95 -3.51 -17.93 7.79
CA THR A 95 -3.83 -18.05 9.21
C THR A 95 -5.32 -17.94 9.40
N GLU A 96 -5.86 -18.65 10.38
CA GLU A 96 -7.25 -18.51 10.76
C GLU A 96 -7.36 -17.54 11.94
N LEU A 97 -8.15 -16.47 11.75
CA LEU A 97 -8.45 -15.45 12.75
C LEU A 97 -9.86 -15.65 13.26
N CYS A 98 -10.02 -15.80 14.57
CA CYS A 98 -11.32 -15.98 15.20
C CYS A 98 -11.65 -14.84 16.18
N ASP A 99 -12.93 -14.47 16.24
CA ASP A 99 -13.52 -13.66 17.31
C ASP A 99 -14.68 -14.41 17.99
N ASP A 100 -15.49 -13.73 18.80
CA ASP A 100 -16.65 -14.31 19.47
C ASP A 100 -17.81 -14.67 18.52
N THR A 101 -17.73 -14.28 17.24
CA THR A 101 -18.77 -14.49 16.23
C THR A 101 -18.42 -15.53 15.17
N GLY A 102 -17.13 -15.85 14.99
CA GLY A 102 -16.70 -16.86 14.04
C GLY A 102 -15.21 -16.79 13.71
N CYS A 103 -14.80 -17.53 12.69
CA CYS A 103 -13.43 -17.59 12.18
C CYS A 103 -13.39 -17.23 10.68
N ILE A 104 -12.27 -16.63 10.25
CA ILE A 104 -12.00 -16.26 8.86
C ILE A 104 -10.53 -16.52 8.50
N ASP A 105 -10.31 -16.98 7.27
CA ASP A 105 -8.97 -17.11 6.71
C ASP A 105 -8.38 -15.73 6.38
N VAL A 106 -7.16 -15.49 6.86
CA VAL A 106 -6.35 -14.31 6.56
C VAL A 106 -5.10 -14.79 5.83
N ALA A 107 -4.88 -14.25 4.63
CA ALA A 107 -3.74 -14.57 3.80
C ALA A 107 -2.71 -13.45 3.79
N PHE A 108 -1.45 -13.79 4.03
CA PHE A 108 -0.29 -12.93 3.80
C PHE A 108 0.45 -13.44 2.57
N TYR A 109 0.41 -12.68 1.49
CA TYR A 109 1.09 -13.05 0.24
C TYR A 109 2.59 -12.78 0.33
N ARG A 110 3.43 -13.58 -0.36
CA ARG A 110 4.89 -13.44 -0.39
C ARG A 110 5.35 -12.01 -0.70
N GLU A 111 4.62 -11.33 -1.58
CA GLU A 111 4.88 -9.96 -2.05
C GLU A 111 4.78 -8.92 -0.92
N THR A 112 4.15 -9.25 0.21
CA THR A 112 4.15 -8.40 1.41
C THR A 112 5.53 -8.28 2.07
N GLY A 113 6.52 -9.05 1.63
CA GLY A 113 7.91 -8.91 2.03
C GLY A 113 8.24 -9.74 3.27
N ILE A 114 8.59 -9.08 4.38
CA ILE A 114 9.11 -9.74 5.58
C ILE A 114 7.98 -10.51 6.29
N LEU A 115 7.74 -11.73 5.83
CA LEU A 115 6.98 -12.76 6.52
C LEU A 115 7.96 -13.63 7.30
N LYS A 116 8.35 -13.16 8.49
CA LYS A 116 9.16 -13.95 9.43
C LYS A 116 8.35 -15.12 9.98
#